data_AF-A0A1W6B5W3-F1
#
_entry.id   AF-A0A1W6B5W3-F1
#
_cell.length_a   1.000
_cell.length_b   1.000
_cell.length_c   1.000
_cell.angle_alpha   90.00
_cell.angle_beta   90.00
_cell.angle_gamma   90.00
#
_symmetry.space_group_name_H-M   'P 1'
#
loop_
_entity.id
_entity.type
_entity.pdbx_description
1 polymer ?
#
loop_
_entity_poly.entity_id
_entity_poly.type
_entity_poly.pdbx_seq_one_letter_code
_entity_poly.pdbx_strand_id
1 'polypeptide(L)'
;MINKTLLKSLFFLSFSFLTLTHYSFAEQLLIDGTFQAYWKAEWNDDATVNTPQLGFRYFPSETSPQKMKVIDILMDGSENKKINFIKSHFTNIPDNFFKYKEWYVNQKGYLVIKDIKHYIECDADNYIAEFVSFTPTALNLNTKTNDDTGCVYGGSFPYLTSYVLNSNTKSGKLKHEPKERAKTSYTFTRDESVVKIKTINKEWMYVALYDPTRQDRLSDKKGYIKFSDVVPLN
;
A
#
# COMPACT_ATOMS: atom_id res chain seq x y z
N MET A 1 -28.78 49.67 -42.99
CA MET A 1 -29.25 49.78 -41.59
C MET A 1 -29.33 48.39 -40.99
N ILE A 2 -28.40 48.03 -40.10
CA ILE A 2 -28.42 46.73 -39.42
C ILE A 2 -29.46 46.78 -38.30
N ASN A 3 -30.38 45.82 -38.30
CA ASN A 3 -31.53 45.78 -37.40
C ASN A 3 -31.05 45.54 -35.96
N LYS A 4 -31.21 46.55 -35.08
CA LYS A 4 -30.66 46.57 -33.71
C LYS A 4 -31.16 45.41 -32.83
N THR A 5 -32.27 44.78 -33.20
CA THR A 5 -32.86 43.63 -32.50
C THR A 5 -32.12 42.32 -32.78
N LEU A 6 -31.58 42.14 -34.00
CA LEU A 6 -30.78 40.97 -34.37
C LEU A 6 -29.42 40.97 -33.66
N LEU A 7 -28.83 42.15 -33.46
CA LEU A 7 -27.54 42.30 -32.79
C LEU A 7 -27.60 41.94 -31.29
N LYS A 8 -28.73 42.22 -30.62
CA LYS A 8 -28.96 41.84 -29.21
C LYS A 8 -29.19 40.34 -29.03
N SER A 9 -29.85 39.69 -29.99
CA SER A 9 -30.09 38.24 -29.96
C SER A 9 -28.81 37.42 -30.16
N LEU A 10 -27.91 37.90 -31.03
CA LEU A 10 -26.59 37.28 -31.25
C LEU A 10 -25.67 37.43 -30.03
N PHE A 11 -25.75 38.54 -29.30
CA PHE A 11 -25.00 38.75 -28.06
C PHE A 11 -25.47 37.85 -26.91
N PHE A 12 -26.78 37.58 -26.81
CA PHE A 12 -27.31 36.65 -25.81
C PHE A 12 -26.96 35.18 -26.12
N LEU A 13 -26.97 34.79 -27.41
CA LEU A 13 -26.59 33.43 -27.81
C LEU A 13 -25.10 33.16 -27.57
N SER A 14 -24.23 34.15 -27.76
CA SER A 14 -22.78 34.01 -27.54
C SER A 14 -22.39 34.01 -26.05
N PHE A 15 -23.18 34.62 -25.17
CA PHE A 15 -22.92 34.58 -23.72
C PHE A 15 -23.34 33.24 -23.07
N SER A 16 -24.36 32.57 -23.60
CA SER A 16 -24.82 31.25 -23.09
C SER A 16 -23.91 30.08 -23.46
N PHE A 17 -22.99 30.22 -24.43
CA PHE A 17 -22.02 29.18 -24.77
C PHE A 17 -20.73 29.23 -23.93
N LEU A 18 -20.50 30.30 -23.16
CA LEU A 18 -19.29 30.48 -22.35
C LEU A 18 -19.40 29.90 -20.92
N THR A 19 -20.59 29.49 -20.49
CA THR A 19 -20.79 28.94 -19.13
C THR A 19 -20.74 27.41 -19.06
N LEU A 20 -20.41 26.73 -20.16
CA LEU A 20 -20.16 25.29 -20.21
C LEU A 20 -18.65 25.01 -20.35
N THR A 21 -17.81 25.75 -19.63
CA THR A 21 -16.45 25.25 -19.36
C THR A 21 -16.60 24.12 -18.35
N HIS A 22 -16.80 22.90 -18.85
CA HIS A 22 -16.59 21.71 -18.05
C HIS A 22 -15.19 21.82 -17.45
N TYR A 23 -15.10 21.81 -16.11
CA TYR A 23 -13.85 21.58 -15.41
C TYR A 23 -13.39 20.17 -15.79
N SER A 24 -12.68 20.05 -16.92
CA SER A 24 -11.94 18.84 -17.24
C SER A 24 -10.73 18.87 -16.32
N PHE A 25 -10.77 18.05 -15.27
CA PHE A 25 -9.53 17.75 -14.54
C PHE A 25 -8.57 17.13 -15.55
N ALA A 26 -7.42 17.76 -15.73
CA ALA A 26 -6.43 17.31 -16.68
C ALA A 26 -5.85 15.98 -16.20
N GLU A 27 -5.89 14.96 -17.06
CA GLU A 27 -5.13 13.75 -16.84
C GLU A 27 -3.63 14.09 -16.79
N GLN A 28 -2.93 13.47 -15.86
CA GLN A 28 -1.50 13.67 -15.65
C GLN A 28 -0.77 12.35 -15.87
N LEU A 29 0.21 12.39 -16.76
CA LEU A 29 1.15 11.29 -16.99
C LEU A 29 2.30 11.38 -15.99
N LEU A 30 2.49 10.31 -15.22
CA LEU A 30 3.63 10.10 -14.33
C LEU A 30 4.56 9.07 -14.97
N ILE A 31 5.83 9.44 -15.10
CA ILE A 31 6.81 8.63 -15.80
C ILE A 31 7.86 8.01 -14.88
N ASP A 32 8.31 6.81 -15.26
CA ASP A 32 9.45 6.08 -14.68
C ASP A 32 9.42 5.81 -13.17
N GLY A 33 8.26 5.97 -12.52
CA GLY A 33 8.04 5.59 -11.13
C GLY A 33 7.71 4.11 -10.94
N THR A 34 7.46 3.75 -9.68
CA THR A 34 7.06 2.40 -9.26
C THR A 34 5.60 2.41 -8.85
N PHE A 35 4.78 1.63 -9.54
CA PHE A 35 3.41 1.36 -9.13
C PHE A 35 3.39 0.14 -8.21
N GLN A 36 2.77 0.29 -7.05
CA GLN A 36 2.70 -0.74 -6.02
C GLN A 36 1.25 -1.13 -5.75
N ALA A 37 1.00 -2.43 -5.71
CA ALA A 37 -0.20 -2.99 -5.09
C ALA A 37 0.18 -3.60 -3.74
N TYR A 38 -0.60 -3.35 -2.70
CA TYR A 38 -0.29 -3.81 -1.34
C TYR A 38 -1.55 -4.24 -0.60
N TRP A 39 -1.41 -5.20 0.32
CA TRP A 39 -2.48 -5.56 1.23
C TRP A 39 -2.35 -4.77 2.54
N LYS A 40 -3.35 -3.94 2.82
CA LYS A 40 -3.46 -3.21 4.09
C LYS A 40 -4.29 -4.04 5.06
N ALA A 41 -3.79 -4.27 6.26
CA ALA A 41 -4.58 -4.90 7.31
C ALA A 41 -5.73 -3.97 7.72
N GLU A 42 -6.95 -4.50 7.76
CA GLU A 42 -8.13 -3.79 8.27
C GLU A 42 -8.78 -4.68 9.31
N TRP A 43 -8.82 -4.22 10.55
CA TRP A 43 -9.37 -4.98 11.66
C TRP A 43 -10.82 -4.57 11.91
N ASN A 44 -11.65 -5.52 12.36
CA ASN A 44 -12.96 -5.16 12.93
C ASN A 44 -12.79 -4.32 14.20
N ASP A 45 -13.86 -3.67 14.64
CA ASP A 45 -13.86 -2.78 15.82
C ASP A 45 -13.30 -3.47 17.08
N ASP A 46 -13.53 -4.78 17.22
CA ASP A 46 -13.03 -5.58 18.35
C ASP A 46 -11.58 -6.06 18.18
N ALA A 47 -10.89 -5.69 17.09
CA ALA A 47 -9.50 -6.07 16.81
C ALA A 47 -9.22 -7.59 16.75
N THR A 48 -10.23 -8.39 16.45
CA THR A 48 -10.16 -9.86 16.49
C THR A 48 -10.06 -10.49 15.10
N VAL A 49 -10.57 -9.81 14.07
CA VAL A 49 -10.65 -10.30 12.69
C VAL A 49 -9.98 -9.29 11.76
N ASN A 50 -8.91 -9.71 11.10
CA ASN A 50 -8.28 -8.95 10.03
C ASN A 50 -8.89 -9.34 8.69
N THR A 51 -9.36 -8.36 7.93
CA THR A 51 -9.86 -8.48 6.57
C THR A 51 -9.01 -7.60 5.65
N PRO A 52 -7.83 -8.06 5.19
CA PRO A 52 -6.92 -7.21 4.43
C PRO A 52 -7.58 -6.64 3.16
N GLN A 53 -7.39 -5.35 2.95
CA GLN A 53 -7.88 -4.61 1.78
C GLN A 53 -6.75 -4.36 0.79
N LEU A 54 -7.06 -4.49 -0.50
CA LEU A 54 -6.10 -4.25 -1.58
C LEU A 54 -6.02 -2.76 -1.90
N GLY A 55 -4.87 -2.16 -1.58
CA GLY A 55 -4.53 -0.77 -1.88
C GLY A 55 -3.55 -0.65 -3.04
N PHE A 56 -3.47 0.56 -3.60
CA PHE A 56 -2.55 0.92 -4.67
C PHE A 56 -1.90 2.25 -4.36
N ARG A 57 -0.62 2.39 -4.68
CA ARG A 57 0.09 3.67 -4.60
C ARG A 57 1.22 3.74 -5.62
N TYR A 58 1.63 4.96 -5.91
CA TYR A 58 2.69 5.25 -6.86
C TYR A 58 3.83 6.00 -6.16
N PHE A 59 5.05 5.54 -6.43
CA PHE A 59 6.29 6.19 -6.00
C PHE A 59 6.91 6.85 -7.23
N PRO A 60 6.86 8.18 -7.35
CA PRO A 60 7.53 8.89 -8.43
C PRO A 60 9.03 8.59 -8.47
N SER A 61 9.62 8.64 -9.66
CA SER A 61 11.09 8.59 -9.81
C SER A 61 11.75 9.73 -9.01
N GLU A 62 12.94 9.51 -8.49
CA GLU A 62 13.75 10.59 -7.85
C GLU A 62 14.04 11.74 -8.81
N THR A 63 14.06 11.47 -10.12
CA THR A 63 14.23 12.45 -11.19
C THR A 63 12.94 13.16 -11.57
N SER A 64 11.81 12.80 -10.95
CA SER A 64 10.52 13.43 -11.22
C SER A 64 10.58 14.92 -10.87
N PRO A 65 10.18 15.82 -11.79
CA PRO A 65 10.07 17.25 -11.49
C PRO A 65 9.04 17.53 -10.38
N GLN A 66 8.11 16.59 -10.18
CA GLN A 66 7.13 16.63 -9.10
C GLN A 66 7.75 15.93 -7.88
N LYS A 67 8.11 16.71 -6.85
CA LYS A 67 8.65 16.23 -5.56
C LYS A 67 7.61 15.50 -4.69
N MET A 68 6.60 14.88 -5.30
CA MET A 68 5.59 14.11 -4.58
C MET A 68 6.26 12.84 -4.04
N LYS A 69 6.14 12.59 -2.74
CA LYS A 69 6.80 11.43 -2.11
C LYS A 69 6.07 10.13 -2.45
N VAL A 70 4.76 10.10 -2.23
CA VAL A 70 3.88 8.96 -2.48
C VAL A 70 2.53 9.48 -2.93
N ILE A 71 1.91 8.79 -3.89
CA ILE A 71 0.55 9.08 -4.35
C ILE A 71 -0.30 7.84 -4.14
N ASP A 72 -1.26 7.87 -3.22
CA ASP A 72 -2.26 6.84 -3.08
C ASP A 72 -3.21 6.86 -4.28
N ILE A 73 -3.47 5.68 -4.84
CA ILE A 73 -4.20 5.54 -6.10
C ILE A 73 -5.56 4.91 -5.82
N LEU A 74 -6.61 5.70 -6.03
CA LEU A 74 -7.99 5.25 -6.02
C LEU A 74 -8.28 4.49 -7.31
N MET A 75 -8.25 3.17 -7.21
CA MET A 75 -8.66 2.27 -8.29
C MET A 75 -10.07 1.76 -8.02
N ASP A 76 -10.98 2.03 -8.95
CA ASP A 76 -12.35 1.54 -8.90
C ASP A 76 -12.46 0.04 -9.23
N GLY A 77 -13.62 -0.53 -8.88
CA GLY A 77 -13.98 -1.91 -9.20
C GLY A 77 -13.80 -2.89 -8.04
N SER A 78 -14.32 -4.11 -8.25
CA SER A 78 -14.27 -5.17 -7.24
C SER A 78 -12.85 -5.69 -7.01
N GLU A 79 -12.62 -6.34 -5.86
CA GLU A 79 -11.34 -6.99 -5.55
C GLU A 79 -10.88 -7.93 -6.68
N ASN A 80 -11.79 -8.72 -7.27
CA ASN A 80 -11.45 -9.60 -8.39
C ASN A 80 -10.97 -8.85 -9.63
N LYS A 81 -11.55 -7.69 -9.95
CA LYS A 81 -11.08 -6.85 -11.07
C LYS A 81 -9.68 -6.32 -10.80
N LYS A 82 -9.42 -5.86 -9.58
CA LYS A 82 -8.10 -5.40 -9.12
C LYS A 82 -7.05 -6.51 -9.16
N ILE A 83 -7.38 -7.72 -8.72
CA ILE A 83 -6.51 -8.90 -8.79
C ILE A 83 -6.17 -9.25 -10.25
N ASN A 84 -7.16 -9.26 -11.14
CA ASN A 84 -6.93 -9.54 -12.56
C ASN A 84 -6.05 -8.47 -13.22
N PHE A 85 -6.24 -7.21 -12.85
CA PHE A 85 -5.38 -6.12 -13.27
C PHE A 85 -3.93 -6.35 -12.82
N ILE A 86 -3.69 -6.70 -11.55
CA ILE A 86 -2.34 -7.00 -11.05
C ILE A 86 -1.72 -8.17 -11.83
N LYS A 87 -2.45 -9.28 -12.00
CA LYS A 87 -1.95 -10.45 -12.75
C LYS A 87 -1.60 -10.17 -14.21
N SER A 88 -2.20 -9.15 -14.82
CA SER A 88 -1.95 -8.79 -16.22
C SER A 88 -0.85 -7.75 -16.40
N HIS A 89 -0.57 -6.92 -15.38
CA HIS A 89 0.37 -5.80 -15.51
C HIS A 89 1.63 -5.95 -14.65
N PHE A 90 1.59 -6.77 -13.59
CA PHE A 90 2.70 -6.95 -12.65
C PHE A 90 3.42 -8.27 -12.92
N THR A 91 4.72 -8.25 -12.65
CA THR A 91 5.60 -9.42 -12.79
C THR A 91 6.20 -9.79 -11.43
N ASN A 92 6.74 -11.00 -11.29
CA ASN A 92 7.36 -11.51 -10.05
C ASN A 92 6.45 -11.47 -8.82
N ILE A 93 5.16 -11.75 -8.98
CA ILE A 93 4.20 -11.79 -7.88
C ILE A 93 4.47 -13.04 -7.03
N PRO A 94 4.83 -12.91 -5.74
CA PRO A 94 5.05 -14.06 -4.88
C PRO A 94 3.71 -14.75 -4.56
N ASP A 95 3.71 -16.08 -4.47
CA ASP A 95 2.50 -16.88 -4.20
C ASP A 95 1.72 -16.40 -2.96
N ASN A 96 2.45 -15.97 -1.94
CA ASN A 96 1.89 -15.49 -0.69
C ASN A 96 1.07 -14.20 -0.83
N PHE A 97 1.32 -13.38 -1.86
CA PHE A 97 0.62 -12.13 -2.07
C PHE A 97 -0.89 -12.35 -2.19
N PHE A 98 -1.33 -13.28 -3.04
CA PHE A 98 -2.76 -13.61 -3.17
C PHE A 98 -3.22 -14.67 -2.16
N LYS A 99 -2.34 -15.61 -1.77
CA LYS A 99 -2.71 -16.71 -0.88
C LYS A 99 -3.03 -16.25 0.55
N TYR A 100 -2.20 -15.37 1.10
CA TYR A 100 -2.34 -14.90 2.48
C TYR A 100 -2.78 -13.43 2.55
N LYS A 101 -2.89 -12.73 1.42
CA LYS A 101 -3.20 -11.29 1.36
C LYS A 101 -2.23 -10.49 2.22
N GLU A 102 -0.94 -10.72 2.00
CA GLU A 102 0.15 -10.07 2.74
C GLU A 102 1.10 -9.39 1.76
N TRP A 103 1.89 -8.44 2.26
CA TRP A 103 2.95 -7.74 1.51
C TRP A 103 2.45 -6.83 0.38
N TYR A 104 3.35 -6.58 -0.56
CA TYR A 104 3.16 -5.76 -1.72
C TYR A 104 3.84 -6.41 -2.93
N VAL A 105 3.45 -5.94 -4.12
CA VAL A 105 4.14 -6.17 -5.37
C VAL A 105 4.37 -4.85 -6.06
N ASN A 106 5.55 -4.72 -6.68
CA ASN A 106 5.98 -3.51 -7.35
C ASN A 106 6.14 -3.76 -8.83
N GLN A 107 5.77 -2.77 -9.64
CA GLN A 107 5.99 -2.78 -11.07
C GLN A 107 6.37 -1.38 -11.53
N LYS A 108 7.51 -1.24 -12.22
CA LYS A 108 7.88 0.03 -12.87
C LYS A 108 6.99 0.26 -14.09
N GLY A 109 6.62 1.52 -14.30
CA GLY A 109 5.81 1.89 -15.45
C GLY A 109 5.33 3.34 -15.43
N TYR A 110 4.59 3.66 -16.48
CA TYR A 110 3.93 4.93 -16.68
C TYR A 110 2.51 4.86 -16.14
N LEU A 111 2.14 5.81 -15.29
CA LEU A 111 0.80 5.88 -14.70
C LEU A 111 0.09 7.13 -15.19
N VAL A 112 -1.13 6.98 -15.69
CA VAL A 112 -2.03 8.10 -15.96
C VAL A 112 -3.01 8.20 -14.80
N ILE A 113 -3.08 9.40 -14.23
CA ILE A 113 -3.97 9.72 -13.10
C ILE A 113 -4.79 10.97 -13.39
N LYS A 114 -5.83 11.21 -12.58
CA LYS A 114 -6.57 12.48 -12.54
C LYS A 114 -6.94 12.83 -11.10
N ASP A 115 -7.50 14.02 -10.91
CA ASP A 115 -8.08 14.44 -9.62
C ASP A 115 -7.10 14.40 -8.44
N ILE A 116 -5.83 14.78 -8.67
CA ILE A 116 -4.81 14.77 -7.63
C ILE A 116 -5.11 15.77 -6.52
N LYS A 117 -5.09 15.30 -5.27
CA LYS A 117 -5.35 16.08 -4.06
C LYS A 117 -4.24 15.85 -3.04
N HIS A 118 -3.80 16.92 -2.41
CA HIS A 118 -2.88 16.87 -1.28
C HIS A 118 -3.66 16.56 0.01
N TYR A 119 -3.07 15.76 0.88
CA TYR A 119 -3.53 15.56 2.25
C TYR A 119 -2.35 15.36 3.19
N ILE A 120 -2.57 15.63 4.48
CA ILE A 120 -1.57 15.43 5.53
C ILE A 120 -1.98 14.20 6.35
N GLU A 121 -1.04 13.28 6.51
CA GLU A 121 -1.18 12.12 7.39
C GLU A 121 0.15 11.92 8.12
N CYS A 122 0.09 11.77 9.45
CA CYS A 122 1.28 11.60 10.30
C CYS A 122 2.34 12.70 10.08
N ASP A 123 1.91 13.97 10.00
CA ASP A 123 2.77 15.14 9.74
C ASP A 123 3.59 15.05 8.44
N ALA A 124 3.17 14.21 7.49
CA ALA A 124 3.77 14.12 6.17
C ALA A 124 2.81 14.54 5.05
N ASP A 125 3.39 15.20 4.04
CA ASP A 125 2.72 15.51 2.79
C ASP A 125 2.49 14.22 1.98
N ASN A 126 1.23 13.89 1.78
CA ASN A 126 0.79 12.78 0.94
C ASN A 126 -0.13 13.30 -0.16
N TYR A 127 -0.31 12.48 -1.19
CA TYR A 127 -1.16 12.80 -2.33
C TYR A 127 -2.08 11.63 -2.60
N ILE A 128 -3.29 11.92 -3.06
CA ILE A 128 -4.26 10.92 -3.51
C ILE A 128 -4.74 11.30 -4.90
N ALA A 129 -4.92 10.32 -5.77
CA ALA A 129 -5.39 10.53 -7.14
C ALA A 129 -6.25 9.38 -7.65
N GLU A 130 -7.07 9.63 -8.65
CA GLU A 130 -7.86 8.61 -9.33
C GLU A 130 -7.05 7.92 -10.43
N PHE A 131 -7.15 6.59 -10.48
CA PHE A 131 -6.53 5.77 -11.51
C PHE A 131 -7.19 5.97 -12.88
N VAL A 132 -6.39 6.16 -13.93
CA VAL A 132 -6.86 6.14 -15.32
C VAL A 132 -6.29 4.93 -16.07
N SER A 133 -4.97 4.82 -16.16
CA SER A 133 -4.32 3.68 -16.83
C SER A 133 -2.89 3.47 -16.35
N PHE A 134 -2.34 2.28 -16.61
CA PHE A 134 -0.96 1.93 -16.29
C PHE A 134 -0.34 1.15 -17.44
N THR A 135 0.88 1.55 -17.82
CA THR A 135 1.67 0.86 -18.82
C THR A 135 2.99 0.42 -18.18
N PRO A 136 3.22 -0.89 -17.97
CA PRO A 136 4.46 -1.38 -17.38
C PRO A 136 5.64 -1.15 -18.31
N THR A 137 6.78 -0.72 -17.78
CA THR A 137 8.04 -0.64 -18.53
C THR A 137 8.62 -2.05 -18.70
N ALA A 138 9.21 -2.32 -19.88
CA ALA A 138 9.76 -3.63 -20.21
C ALA A 138 10.80 -4.13 -19.20
N LEU A 139 10.77 -5.45 -18.99
CA LEU A 139 11.43 -6.20 -17.93
C LEU A 139 12.95 -5.99 -17.85
N ASN A 140 13.42 -5.66 -16.65
CA ASN A 140 14.65 -6.24 -16.13
C ASN A 140 14.29 -7.06 -14.90
N LEU A 141 14.44 -8.40 -14.99
CA LEU A 141 14.15 -9.32 -13.87
C LEU A 141 14.99 -9.02 -12.61
N ASN A 142 16.03 -8.20 -12.75
CA ASN A 142 16.95 -7.80 -11.68
C ASN A 142 16.77 -6.35 -11.20
N THR A 143 15.78 -5.60 -11.69
CA THR A 143 15.58 -4.23 -11.20
C THR A 143 15.09 -4.27 -9.75
N LYS A 144 15.95 -3.87 -8.81
CA LYS A 144 15.54 -3.53 -7.46
C LYS A 144 14.45 -2.46 -7.57
N THR A 145 13.23 -2.81 -7.20
CA THR A 145 12.18 -1.83 -7.00
C THR A 145 12.46 -1.06 -5.72
N ASN A 146 12.01 0.18 -5.61
CA ASN A 146 12.12 0.90 -4.35
C ASN A 146 11.42 0.06 -3.26
N ASP A 147 12.17 -0.30 -2.23
CA ASP A 147 11.68 -1.07 -1.08
C ASP A 147 11.10 -0.12 -0.01
N ASP A 148 11.00 1.18 -0.29
CA ASP A 148 10.29 2.10 0.58
C ASP A 148 8.78 1.86 0.47
N THR A 149 8.21 1.39 1.57
CA THR A 149 6.80 1.12 1.70
C THR A 149 6.17 1.75 2.95
N GLY A 150 6.91 2.58 3.70
CA GLY A 150 6.43 3.14 4.96
C GLY A 150 5.64 4.45 4.81
N CYS A 151 4.80 4.78 5.80
CA CYS A 151 4.41 6.18 6.02
C CYS A 151 5.60 6.90 6.68
N VAL A 152 6.07 7.98 6.05
CA VAL A 152 7.08 8.94 6.54
C VAL A 152 8.54 8.43 6.70
N TYR A 153 8.77 7.15 7.05
CA TYR A 153 10.09 6.72 7.57
C TYR A 153 10.87 5.69 6.75
N GLY A 154 10.40 5.27 5.58
CA GLY A 154 11.10 4.19 4.88
C GLY A 154 10.85 2.81 5.51
N GLY A 155 11.04 1.76 4.73
CA GLY A 155 11.03 0.38 5.21
C GLY A 155 10.30 -0.57 4.27
N SER A 156 10.71 -1.83 4.23
CA SER A 156 10.22 -2.86 3.29
C SER A 156 8.87 -3.48 3.66
N PHE A 157 8.11 -2.90 4.58
CA PHE A 157 6.82 -3.44 4.99
C PHE A 157 5.78 -2.32 5.22
N PRO A 158 4.79 -2.17 4.33
CA PRO A 158 3.68 -1.27 4.60
C PRO A 158 2.83 -1.88 5.71
N TYR A 159 2.47 -1.07 6.70
CA TYR A 159 1.51 -1.42 7.76
C TYR A 159 1.88 -2.71 8.54
N LEU A 160 2.89 -2.57 9.40
CA LEU A 160 3.35 -3.66 10.27
C LEU A 160 2.19 -4.23 11.11
N THR A 161 1.95 -5.53 10.98
CA THR A 161 0.99 -6.23 11.84
C THR A 161 1.70 -6.72 13.09
N SER A 162 1.42 -6.06 14.22
CA SER A 162 2.03 -6.37 15.51
C SER A 162 1.17 -7.30 16.35
N TYR A 163 1.80 -8.08 17.21
CA TYR A 163 1.18 -9.03 18.12
C TYR A 163 1.87 -8.97 19.49
N VAL A 164 1.11 -9.28 20.54
CA VAL A 164 1.61 -9.47 21.90
C VAL A 164 1.22 -10.84 22.42
N LEU A 165 1.88 -11.29 23.49
CA LEU A 165 1.54 -12.56 24.10
C LEU A 165 0.10 -12.61 24.59
N ASN A 166 -0.52 -13.77 24.42
CA ASN A 166 -1.82 -14.03 25.02
C ASN A 166 -1.79 -13.77 26.55
N SER A 167 -2.87 -13.21 27.08
CA SER A 167 -3.05 -12.82 28.49
C SER A 167 -2.98 -13.98 29.49
N ASN A 168 -2.86 -15.23 29.02
CA ASN A 168 -2.61 -16.41 29.84
C ASN A 168 -1.11 -16.84 29.91
N THR A 169 -0.24 -16.31 29.07
CA THR A 169 1.19 -16.70 28.96
C THR A 169 2.15 -15.62 29.45
N LYS A 170 3.06 -15.94 30.38
CA LYS A 170 4.06 -14.98 30.91
C LYS A 170 5.23 -14.71 29.95
N SER A 171 5.57 -15.68 29.11
CA SER A 171 6.71 -15.60 28.19
C SER A 171 6.40 -16.32 26.87
N GLY A 172 6.83 -15.74 25.76
CA GLY A 172 6.76 -16.29 24.42
C GLY A 172 8.06 -16.91 23.98
N LYS A 173 8.00 -17.87 23.07
CA LYS A 173 9.18 -18.53 22.49
C LYS A 173 9.13 -18.45 20.98
N LEU A 174 10.12 -17.78 20.40
CA LEU A 174 10.38 -17.86 18.97
C LEU A 174 11.19 -19.13 18.69
N LYS A 175 10.83 -19.85 17.63
CA LYS A 175 11.46 -21.11 17.22
C LYS A 175 12.36 -20.90 16.01
N HIS A 176 13.37 -21.76 15.86
CA HIS A 176 14.19 -21.81 14.64
C HIS A 176 13.47 -22.42 13.43
N GLU A 177 12.44 -23.25 13.67
CA GLU A 177 11.61 -23.89 12.65
C GLU A 177 10.15 -23.87 13.09
N PRO A 178 9.17 -23.88 12.15
CA PRO A 178 7.74 -23.89 12.47
C PRO A 178 7.28 -25.30 12.91
N LYS A 179 7.81 -25.79 14.03
CA LYS A 179 7.54 -27.12 14.61
C LYS A 179 7.59 -27.03 16.13
N GLU A 180 6.70 -27.73 16.85
CA GLU A 180 6.65 -27.70 18.33
C GLU A 180 8.00 -27.94 19.01
N ARG A 181 8.69 -28.99 18.56
CA ARG A 181 9.92 -29.51 19.17
C ARG A 181 11.16 -28.77 18.68
N ALA A 182 11.03 -27.75 17.84
CA ALA A 182 12.15 -26.96 17.37
C ALA A 182 12.83 -26.23 18.54
N LYS A 183 14.15 -26.03 18.40
CA LYS A 183 14.94 -25.22 19.33
C LYS A 183 14.36 -23.80 19.38
N THR A 184 14.33 -23.24 20.58
CA THR A 184 13.96 -21.85 20.80
C THR A 184 15.09 -20.95 20.29
N SER A 185 14.78 -20.03 19.38
CA SER A 185 15.71 -18.99 18.91
C SER A 185 15.76 -17.80 19.86
N TYR A 186 14.63 -17.43 20.45
CA TYR A 186 14.53 -16.31 21.39
C TYR A 186 13.34 -16.49 22.34
N THR A 187 13.42 -15.92 23.54
CA THR A 187 12.32 -15.87 24.50
C THR A 187 12.02 -14.42 24.82
N PHE A 188 10.75 -14.02 24.75
CA PHE A 188 10.30 -12.65 24.98
C PHE A 188 9.19 -12.61 26.03
N THR A 189 8.97 -11.43 26.60
CA THR A 189 8.02 -11.16 27.68
C THR A 189 6.77 -10.45 27.15
N ARG A 190 5.84 -10.11 28.04
CA ARG A 190 4.61 -9.39 27.68
C ARG A 190 4.81 -7.94 27.31
N ASP A 191 5.90 -7.34 27.79
CA ASP A 191 6.22 -5.94 27.52
C ASP A 191 6.85 -5.77 26.13
N GLU A 192 7.12 -6.88 25.45
CA GLU A 192 7.67 -6.95 24.10
C GLU A 192 6.57 -7.34 23.10
N SER A 193 6.56 -6.66 21.94
CA SER A 193 5.68 -7.00 20.82
C SER A 193 6.47 -7.60 19.66
N VAL A 194 5.83 -8.50 18.92
CA VAL A 194 6.39 -9.11 17.71
C VAL A 194 5.64 -8.63 16.48
N VAL A 195 6.37 -8.39 15.40
CA VAL A 195 5.84 -7.99 14.10
C VAL A 195 5.83 -9.18 13.16
N LYS A 196 4.69 -9.45 12.53
CA LYS A 196 4.56 -10.51 11.53
C LYS A 196 5.27 -10.12 10.24
N ILE A 197 6.22 -10.97 9.84
CA ILE A 197 6.92 -10.86 8.55
C ILE A 197 6.14 -11.65 7.50
N LYS A 198 5.82 -12.93 7.75
CA LYS A 198 5.03 -13.74 6.81
C LYS A 198 4.27 -14.87 7.48
N THR A 199 3.14 -15.23 6.91
CA THR A 199 2.46 -16.48 7.22
C THR A 199 3.19 -17.67 6.60
N ILE A 200 3.36 -18.75 7.39
CA ILE A 200 3.92 -20.01 6.91
C ILE A 200 2.79 -20.96 6.52
N ASN A 201 1.84 -21.15 7.43
CA ASN A 201 0.66 -21.97 7.27
C ASN A 201 -0.44 -21.51 8.24
N LYS A 202 -1.50 -22.31 8.42
CA LYS A 202 -2.63 -21.97 9.29
C LYS A 202 -2.27 -21.83 10.78
N GLU A 203 -1.14 -22.39 11.21
CA GLU A 203 -0.73 -22.40 12.62
C GLU A 203 0.44 -21.46 12.88
N TRP A 204 1.37 -21.35 11.95
CA TRP A 204 2.67 -20.71 12.15
C TRP A 204 2.83 -19.45 11.32
N MET A 205 3.48 -18.46 11.94
CA MET A 205 4.01 -17.28 11.28
C MET A 205 5.48 -17.07 11.62
N TYR A 206 6.19 -16.38 10.73
CA TYR A 206 7.55 -15.91 10.94
C TYR A 206 7.50 -14.44 11.36
N VAL A 207 8.18 -14.10 12.45
CA VAL A 207 8.11 -12.80 13.12
C VAL A 207 9.49 -12.26 13.48
N ALA A 208 9.57 -10.97 13.74
CA ALA A 208 10.67 -10.32 14.45
C ALA A 208 10.14 -9.61 15.70
N LEU A 209 10.96 -9.42 16.72
CA LEU A 209 10.63 -8.43 17.76
C LEU A 209 10.61 -7.01 17.18
N TYR A 210 9.63 -6.21 17.60
CA TYR A 210 9.54 -4.80 17.26
C TYR A 210 10.74 -4.04 17.81
N ASP A 211 11.34 -3.18 16.99
CA ASP A 211 12.49 -2.37 17.35
C ASP A 211 12.33 -0.94 16.84
N PRO A 212 11.98 0.03 17.71
CA PRO A 212 11.78 1.41 17.28
C PRO A 212 13.08 2.08 16.82
N THR A 213 14.25 1.49 17.01
CA THR A 213 15.52 2.10 16.58
C THR A 213 15.87 1.77 15.12
N ARG A 214 15.22 0.76 14.53
CA ARG A 214 15.47 0.32 13.15
C ARG A 214 14.51 0.96 12.16
N GLN A 215 14.98 1.17 10.93
CA GLN A 215 14.17 1.79 9.88
C GLN A 215 12.91 0.97 9.55
N ASP A 216 13.06 -0.34 9.38
CA ASP A 216 11.94 -1.28 9.14
C ASP A 216 11.18 -1.67 10.42
N ARG A 217 11.65 -1.19 11.57
CA ARG A 217 11.17 -1.53 12.92
C ARG A 217 11.27 -3.03 13.28
N LEU A 218 12.12 -3.80 12.60
CA LEU A 218 12.29 -5.25 12.83
C LEU A 218 13.67 -5.57 13.39
N SER A 219 13.77 -6.02 14.64
CA SER A 219 15.04 -6.48 15.21
C SER A 219 15.61 -7.73 14.52
N ASP A 220 16.87 -8.07 14.82
CA ASP A 220 17.49 -9.34 14.39
C ASP A 220 16.98 -10.56 15.18
N LYS A 221 16.20 -10.34 16.24
CA LYS A 221 15.57 -11.40 17.03
C LYS A 221 14.34 -11.92 16.30
N LYS A 222 14.57 -12.90 15.42
CA LYS A 222 13.55 -13.47 14.53
C LYS A 222 13.30 -14.94 14.82
N GLY A 223 12.11 -15.41 14.44
CA GLY A 223 11.78 -16.83 14.51
C GLY A 223 10.32 -17.12 14.20
N TYR A 224 9.96 -18.38 14.37
CA TYR A 224 8.62 -18.89 14.13
C TYR A 224 7.82 -18.93 15.43
N ILE A 225 6.57 -18.52 15.38
CA ILE A 225 5.63 -18.58 16.50
C ILE A 225 4.25 -18.98 15.99
N LYS A 226 3.43 -19.57 16.86
CA LYS A 226 2.05 -19.89 16.55
C LYS A 226 1.14 -18.68 16.67
N PHE A 227 0.10 -18.64 15.82
CA PHE A 227 -0.99 -17.69 15.98
C PHE A 227 -1.70 -17.84 17.34
N SER A 228 -1.81 -19.06 17.88
CA SER A 228 -2.48 -19.32 19.17
C SER A 228 -1.78 -18.70 20.38
N ASP A 229 -0.49 -18.40 20.26
CA ASP A 229 0.35 -17.97 21.38
C ASP A 229 0.30 -16.45 21.60
N VAL A 230 -0.27 -15.74 20.63
CA VAL A 230 -0.29 -14.29 20.59
C VAL A 230 -1.67 -13.76 20.18
N VAL A 231 -1.90 -12.49 20.45
CA VAL A 231 -3.06 -11.73 20.02
C VAL A 231 -2.60 -10.47 19.29
N PRO A 232 -3.37 -9.95 18.32
CA PRO A 232 -3.04 -8.71 17.64
C PRO A 232 -2.82 -7.55 18.63
N LEU A 233 -1.83 -6.71 18.35
CA LEU A 233 -1.56 -5.47 19.07
C LEU A 233 -1.94 -4.30 18.16
N ASN A 234 -2.96 -3.55 18.56
CA ASN A 234 -3.37 -2.30 17.92
C ASN A 234 -2.76 -1.10 18.64
#